data_AF-A0A943D4V4-F1
#
_entry.id   AF-A0A943D4V4-F1
#
_cell.length_a   1.000
_cell.length_b   1.000
_cell.length_c   1.000
_cell.angle_alpha   90.00
_cell.angle_beta   90.00
_cell.angle_gamma   90.00
#
_symmetry.space_group_name_H-M   'P 1'
#
loop_
_entity.id
_entity.type
_entity.pdbx_description
1 polymer ?
#
loop_
_entity_poly.entity_id
_entity_poly.type
_entity_poly.pdbx_seq_one_letter_code
_entity_poly.pdbx_strand_id
1 'polypeptide(L)' 'MDNIYVGCKRCDYKKVDVMSVREETVKYEGKEIPTATITYICPSCGWIEDDEHYLYKKKVK' A
#
# COMPACT_ATOMS: atom_id res chain seq x y z
N MET A 1 -14.82 9.39 4.83
CA MET A 1 -13.74 9.15 3.87
C MET A 1 -12.47 9.09 4.68
N ASP A 2 -11.97 7.89 4.97
CA ASP A 2 -10.69 7.73 5.66
C ASP A 2 -9.61 8.28 4.74
N ASN A 3 -9.11 9.47 5.06
CA ASN A 3 -7.98 10.06 4.34
C ASN A 3 -6.77 9.22 4.70
N ILE A 4 -6.33 8.35 3.79
CA ILE A 4 -5.06 7.63 3.91
C ILE A 4 -3.97 8.69 3.97
N TYR A 5 -3.49 8.99 5.17
CA TYR A 5 -2.36 9.88 5.38
C TYR A 5 -1.08 9.10 5.03
N VAL A 6 -0.56 9.31 3.82
CA VAL A 6 0.76 8.78 3.42
C VAL A 6 1.80 9.90 3.54
N GLY A 7 2.06 10.31 4.78
CA GLY A 7 3.22 11.13 5.10
C GLY A 7 4.46 10.26 5.30
N CYS A 8 5.66 10.82 5.14
CA CYS A 8 6.88 10.09 5.45
C CYS A 8 6.92 9.76 6.94
N LYS A 9 7.16 8.49 7.29
CA LYS A 9 7.28 8.05 8.70
C LYS A 9 8.64 8.43 9.33
N ARG A 10 9.57 8.97 8.55
CA ARG A 10 10.96 9.27 8.97
C ARG A 10 11.37 10.73 8.91
N CYS A 11 10.61 11.61 8.26
CA CYS A 11 10.88 13.04 8.23
C CYS A 11 9.57 13.83 8.10
N ASP A 12 9.63 15.16 8.23
CA ASP A 12 8.46 16.03 8.18
C ASP A 12 7.87 16.20 6.76
N TYR A 13 8.35 15.42 5.79
CA TYR A 13 7.86 15.48 4.43
C TYR A 13 6.47 14.84 4.33
N LYS A 14 5.48 15.66 3.96
CA LYS A 14 4.05 15.35 4.14
C LYS A 14 3.44 14.48 3.03
N LYS A 15 4.18 14.22 1.95
CA LYS A 15 3.68 13.47 0.80
C LYS A 15 4.75 12.49 0.35
N VAL A 16 4.47 11.20 0.37
CA VAL A 16 5.33 10.22 -0.30
C VAL A 16 4.78 9.92 -1.68
N ASP A 17 5.67 9.53 -2.59
CA ASP A 17 5.32 9.18 -3.96
C ASP A 17 5.11 7.67 -4.08
N VAL A 18 4.27 7.25 -5.02
CA VAL A 18 4.15 5.84 -5.40
C VAL A 18 5.30 5.50 -6.33
N MET A 19 6.18 4.60 -5.89
CA MET A 19 7.32 4.13 -6.67
C MET A 19 6.95 2.96 -7.57
N SER A 20 6.16 2.01 -7.07
CA SER A 20 5.69 0.88 -7.86
C SER A 20 4.40 0.29 -7.31
N VAL A 21 3.67 -0.40 -8.19
CA VAL A 21 2.52 -1.24 -7.83
C VAL A 21 2.75 -2.62 -8.42
N ARG A 22 2.60 -3.67 -7.60
CA ARG A 22 2.73 -5.06 -8.02
C ARG A 22 1.47 -5.81 -7.65
N GLU A 23 0.82 -6.41 -8.65
CA GLU A 23 -0.29 -7.32 -8.41
C GLU A 23 0.23 -8.71 -8.07
N GLU A 24 -0.32 -9.28 -7.01
CA GLU A 24 0.11 -10.57 -6.46
C GLU A 24 -1.13 -11.42 -6.11
N THR A 25 -0.91 -12.71 -5.91
CA THR A 25 -1.94 -13.63 -5.44
C THR A 25 -1.44 -14.34 -4.21
N VAL A 26 -2.09 -14.13 -3.07
CA VAL A 26 -1.77 -14.81 -1.81
C VAL A 26 -2.73 -15.97 -1.57
N LYS A 27 -2.22 -17.08 -1.01
CA LYS A 27 -3.05 -18.22 -0.62
C LYS A 27 -3.45 -18.08 0.85
N TYR A 28 -4.75 -17.94 1.11
CA TYR A 28 -5.32 -17.86 2.46
C TYR A 28 -6.46 -18.85 2.59
N GLU A 29 -6.40 -19.74 3.58
CA GLU A 29 -7.41 -20.79 3.81
C GLU A 29 -7.75 -21.63 2.55
N GLY A 30 -6.73 -21.92 1.73
CA GLY A 30 -6.90 -22.69 0.49
C GLY A 30 -7.56 -21.92 -0.67
N LYS A 31 -7.81 -20.62 -0.50
CA LYS A 31 -8.32 -19.73 -1.54
C LYS A 31 -7.20 -18.84 -2.06
N GLU A 32 -7.23 -18.58 -3.36
CA GLU A 32 -6.36 -17.61 -4.02
C GLU A 32 -7.01 -16.23 -3.92
N ILE A 33 -6.30 -15.30 -3.30
CA ILE A 33 -6.76 -13.95 -3.03
C ILE A 33 -5.88 -12.96 -3.80
N PRO A 34 -6.45 -12.17 -4.73
CA PRO A 34 -5.69 -11.14 -5.42
C PRO A 34 -5.40 -9.98 -4.46
N THR A 35 -4.13 -9.59 -4.42
CA THR A 35 -3.60 -8.47 -3.64
C THR A 35 -2.81 -7.54 -4.57
N ALA A 36 -2.54 -6.32 -4.08
CA ALA A 36 -1.59 -5.41 -4.69
C ALA A 36 -0.69 -4.84 -3.60
N THR A 37 0.61 -4.93 -3.84
CA THR A 37 1.63 -4.30 -3.00
C THR A 37 2.01 -2.97 -3.63
N ILE A 38 1.82 -1.88 -2.89
CA ILE A 38 2.17 -0.52 -3.28
C ILE A 38 3.45 -0.15 -2.55
N THR A 39 4.51 0.16 -3.32
CA THR A 39 5.74 0.70 -2.73
C THR A 39 5.69 2.22 -2.75
N TYR A 40 5.84 2.82 -1.59
CA TYR A 40 5.97 4.26 -1.40
C TYR A 40 7.44 4.66 -1.22
N ILE A 41 7.78 5.85 -1.72
CA ILE A 41 9.09 6.46 -1.51
C ILE A 41 8.93 7.91 -1.04
N CYS A 42 9.69 8.29 0.00
CA CYS A 42 9.82 9.69 0.38
C CYS A 42 10.87 10.36 -0.51
N PRO A 43 10.50 11.35 -1.35
CA PRO A 43 11.46 12.02 -2.22
C PRO A 43 12.44 12.91 -1.43
N SER A 44 12.12 13.26 -0.18
CA SER A 44 13.00 14.09 0.65
C SER A 44 14.13 13.32 1.33
N CYS A 45 13.88 12.10 1.83
CA CYS A 45 14.88 11.36 2.61
C CYS A 45 15.18 9.95 2.07
N GLY A 46 14.53 9.54 0.96
CA GLY A 46 14.75 8.24 0.33
C GLY A 46 14.20 7.05 1.11
N TRP A 47 13.38 7.29 2.14
CA TRP A 47 12.71 6.21 2.86
C TRP A 47 11.72 5.47 1.94
N ILE A 48 11.70 4.14 2.02
CA ILE A 48 10.85 3.26 1.21
C ILE A 48 10.02 2.37 2.14
N GLU A 49 8.75 2.15 1.79
CA GLU A 49 7.84 1.22 2.48
C GLU A 49 6.91 0.54 1.48
N ASP A 50 6.65 -0.74 1.72
CA ASP A 50 5.65 -1.52 1.00
C ASP A 50 4.35 -1.61 1.82
N ASP A 51 3.20 -1.41 1.18
CA ASP A 51 1.86 -1.54 1.76
C ASP A 51 1.03 -2.53 0.94
N GLU A 52 0.54 -3.58 1.59
CA GLU A 52 -0.22 -4.65 0.94
C GLU A 52 -1.73 -4.38 1.06
N HIS A 53 -2.43 -4.38 -0.07
CA HIS A 53 -3.86 -4.17 -0.15
C HIS A 53 -4.58 -5.34 -0.82
N TYR A 54 -5.69 -5.77 -0.24
CA TYR A 54 -6.61 -6.71 -0.88
C TYR A 54 -7.41 -6.04 -2.00
N LEU A 55 -7.47 -6.66 -3.18
CA LEU A 55 -8.15 -6.10 -4.36
C LEU A 55 -9.67 -6.29 -4.36
N TYR A 56 -10.25 -6.96 -3.35
CA TYR A 56 -11.69 -7.12 -3.21
C TYR A 56 -12.26 -6.16 -2.15
N LYS A 57 -13.28 -5.38 -2.54
CA LYS A 57 -14.14 -4.70 -1.56
C LYS A 57 -15.07 -5.74 -0.95
N LYS A 58 -14.98 -5.95 0.37
CA LYS A 58 -16.02 -6.65 1.13
C LYS A 58 -17.34 -5.92 0.85
N LYS A 59 -18.29 -6.56 0.16
CA LYS A 59 -19.66 -6.03 0.07
C LYS A 59 -20.19 -5.98 1.50
N VAL A 60 -20.19 -4.80 2.10
CA VAL A 60 -20.90 -4.54 3.35
C VAL A 60 -22.38 -4.62 2.96
N LYS A 61 -23.06 -5.69 3.40
CA LYS A 61 -24.52 -5.79 3.36
C LYS A 61 -25.11 -5.02 4.52
#